data_AF-A0A1H7M156-F1
#
_entry.id   AF-A0A1H7M156-F1
#
_cell.length_a   1.000
_cell.length_b   1.000
_cell.length_c   1.000
_cell.angle_alpha   90.00
_cell.angle_beta   90.00
_cell.angle_gamma   90.00
#
_symmetry.space_group_name_H-M   'P 1'
#
loop_
_entity.id
_entity.type
_entity.pdbx_description
1 polymer ?
#
loop_
_entity_poly.entity_id
_entity_poly.type
_entity_poly.pdbx_seq_one_letter_code
_entity_poly.pdbx_strand_id
1 'polypeptide(L)' 'MAKAKAYSYLRFSTPEQMKGNSFDRQSTRAQAYELRNHLDLDDKLTFHDLGLSS' A
#
# COMPACT_ATOMS: atom_id res chain seq x y z
N MET A 1 -21.72 -9.97 -8.95
CA MET A 1 -20.86 -8.94 -9.57
C MET A 1 -19.45 -9.17 -9.06
N ALA A 2 -18.44 -9.25 -9.93
CA ALA A 2 -17.05 -9.31 -9.49
C ALA A 2 -16.62 -7.92 -9.00
N LYS A 3 -15.87 -7.84 -7.90
CA LYS A 3 -15.32 -6.58 -7.40
C LYS A 3 -14.19 -6.11 -8.32
N ALA A 4 -14.05 -4.79 -8.48
CA ALA A 4 -12.91 -4.21 -9.19
C ALA A 4 -11.62 -4.38 -8.37
N LYS A 5 -10.53 -4.76 -9.04
CA LYS A 5 -9.21 -4.88 -8.43
C LYS A 5 -8.64 -3.51 -8.06
N ALA A 6 -8.02 -3.42 -6.89
CA ALA A 6 -7.31 -2.24 -6.42
C ALA A 6 -5.88 -2.60 -6.03
N TYR A 7 -4.97 -1.64 -6.22
CA TYR A 7 -3.55 -1.77 -5.89
C TYR A 7 -3.12 -0.57 -5.05
N SER A 8 -2.25 -0.81 -4.08
CA SER A 8 -1.63 0.23 -3.26
C SER A 8 -0.14 0.33 -3.59
N TYR A 9 0.33 1.53 -3.90
CA TYR A 9 1.75 1.81 -4.16
C TYR A 9 2.31 2.64 -3.02
N LEU A 10 3.43 2.19 -2.45
CA LEU A 10 4.14 2.89 -1.39
C LEU A 10 5.58 3.15 -1.81
N ARG A 11 6.00 4.41 -1.69
CA ARG A 11 7.38 4.83 -1.94
C ARG A 11 7.95 5.52 -0.71
N PHE A 12 9.16 5.12 -0.34
CA PHE A 12 9.97 5.84 0.64
C PHE A 12 11.01 6.68 -0.11
N SER A 13 11.21 7.91 0.34
CA SER A 13 12.26 8.80 -0.17
C SER A 13 13.62 8.50 0.46
N THR A 14 13.66 7.97 1.69
CA THR A 14 14.89 7.52 2.35
C THR A 14 14.69 6.18 3.05
N PRO A 15 15.76 5.35 3.21
CA PRO A 15 15.68 4.06 3.90
C PRO A 15 15.21 4.17 5.36
N GLU A 16 15.48 5.28 6.04
CA GLU A 16 15.07 5.51 7.44
C GLU A 16 13.55 5.59 7.57
N GLN A 17 12.83 5.98 6.52
CA GLN A 17 11.38 6.07 6.54
C GLN A 17 10.70 4.69 6.61
N MET A 18 11.41 3.62 6.23
CA MET A 18 10.95 2.24 6.42
C MET A 18 10.88 1.85 7.90
N LYS A 19 11.63 2.53 8.78
CA LYS A 19 11.67 2.25 10.22
C LYS A 19 10.46 2.84 10.96
N GLY A 20 9.63 3.64 10.29
CA GLY A 20 8.43 4.24 10.87
C GLY A 20 7.19 3.37 10.73
N ASN A 21 6.17 3.65 11.54
CA ASN A 21 4.83 3.04 11.44
C ASN A 21 4.00 3.54 10.23
N SER A 22 4.65 4.24 9.28
CA SER A 22 4.03 4.77 8.08
C SER A 22 3.52 3.68 7.16
N PHE A 23 4.17 2.51 7.16
CA PHE A 23 3.71 1.33 6.43
C PHE A 23 2.35 0.85 6.97
N ASP A 24 2.31 0.49 8.25
CA ASP A 24 1.10 -0.04 8.90
C ASP A 24 -0.10 0.91 8.79
N ARG A 25 0.14 2.22 8.97
CA ARG A 25 -0.91 3.24 8.83
C ARG A 25 -1.45 3.32 7.41
N GLN A 26 -0.60 3.19 6.40
CA GLN A 26 -1.02 3.26 5.00
C GLN A 26 -1.74 1.98 4.56
N SER A 27 -1.25 0.82 4.99
CA SER A 27 -1.91 -0.47 4.77
C SER A 27 -3.32 -0.48 5.38
N THR A 28 -3.48 -0.01 6.62
CA THR A 28 -4.79 0.11 7.27
C THR A 28 -5.73 1.05 6.50
N ARG A 29 -5.20 2.16 5.96
CA ARG A 29 -5.99 3.11 5.16
C ARG A 29 -6.44 2.52 3.82
N ALA A 30 -5.59 1.73 3.17
CA ALA A 30 -5.90 1.05 1.93
C ALA A 30 -7.02 0.01 2.13
N GLN A 31 -6.94 -0.80 3.18
CA GLN A 31 -7.99 -1.75 3.57
C GLN A 31 -9.32 -1.04 3.86
N ALA A 32 -9.28 0.06 4.63
CA ALA A 32 -10.49 0.82 4.90
C ALA A 32 -11.10 1.44 3.62
N TYR A 33 -10.27 1.82 2.64
CA TYR A 33 -10.74 2.33 1.36
C TYR A 33 -11.38 1.23 0.51
N GLU A 34 -10.81 0.03 0.48
CA GLU A 34 -11.37 -1.13 -0.20
C GLU A 34 -12.80 -1.43 0.30
N LEU A 35 -12.97 -1.52 1.62
CA LEU A 35 -14.25 -1.82 2.25
C LEU A 35 -15.32 -0.79 1.91
N ARG A 36 -14.96 0.50 1.91
CA ARG A 36 -15.89 1.60 1.59
C ARG A 36 -16.29 1.64 0.11
N ASN A 37 -15.44 1.17 -0.80
CA ASN A 37 -15.65 1.31 -2.24
C ASN A 37 -16.01 -0.02 -2.94
N HIS A 38 -16.22 -1.10 -2.17
CA HIS A 38 -16.49 -2.43 -2.71
C HIS A 38 -15.42 -2.94 -3.70
N LEU A 39 -14.16 -2.63 -3.38
CA LEU A 39 -13.01 -3.07 -4.18
C LEU A 39 -12.47 -4.41 -3.65
N ASP A 40 -11.55 -4.99 -4.40
CA ASP A 40 -10.75 -6.16 -4.02
C ASP A 40 -9.28 -5.72 -4.04
N LEU A 41 -8.75 -5.43 -2.86
CA LEU A 41 -7.37 -4.97 -2.70
C LEU A 41 -6.44 -6.16 -2.84
N ASP A 42 -5.59 -6.13 -3.86
CA ASP A 42 -4.52 -7.12 -4.00
C ASP A 42 -3.37 -6.74 -3.06
N ASP A 43 -3.28 -7.44 -1.93
CA ASP A 43 -2.23 -7.29 -0.92
C ASP A 43 -0.95 -8.08 -1.23
N LYS A 44 -1.00 -8.96 -2.25
CA LYS A 44 0.14 -9.78 -2.70
C LYS A 44 1.03 -9.02 -3.67
N LEU A 45 0.43 -8.16 -4.50
CA LEU A 45 1.15 -7.28 -5.43
C LEU A 45 1.47 -5.93 -4.79
N THR A 46 2.29 -5.94 -3.73
CA THR A 46 2.76 -4.71 -3.09
C THR A 46 4.08 -4.24 -3.72
N PHE A 47 4.00 -3.16 -4.49
CA PHE A 47 5.17 -2.47 -5.02
C PHE A 47 5.83 -1.67 -3.89
N HIS A 48 6.91 -2.21 -3.34
CA HIS A 48 7.77 -1.49 -2.40
C HIS A 48 9.00 -1.00 -3.14
N ASP A 49 9.07 0.31 -3.42
CA ASP A 49 10.34 0.93 -3.81
C ASP A 49 11.12 1.22 -2.53
N LEU A 50 11.99 0.28 -2.16
CA LEU A 50 12.81 0.32 -0.94
C LEU A 50 14.07 1.20 -1.11
N GLY A 51 14.00 2.26 -1.90
CA GLY A 51 15.09 3.23 -2.03
C GLY A 51 16.25 2.72 -2.88
N LEU A 52 15.98 2.12 -4.04
CA LEU A 52 16.98 1.99 -5.11
C LEU A 52 17.13 3.35 -5.81
N SER A 53 17.52 4.36 -5.07
CA SER A 53 17.97 5.64 -5.62
C SER A 53 19.32 5.94 -5.00
N SER A 54 20.32 5.21 -5.50
CA SER A 54 21.74 5.55 -5.40
C SER A 54 22.04 6.82 -6.18
#